data_AF-A0A6B1A5J8-F1
#
_entry.id   AF-A0A6B1A5J8-F1
#
_cell.length_a   1.000
_cell.length_b   1.000
_cell.length_c   1.000
_cell.angle_alpha   90.00
_cell.angle_beta   90.00
_cell.angle_gamma   90.00
#
_symmetry.space_group_name_H-M   'P 1'
#
loop_
_entity.id
_entity.type
_entity.pdbx_description
1 polymer ?
#
loop_
_entity_poly.entity_id
_entity_poly.type
_entity_poly.pdbx_seq_one_letter_code
_entity_poly.pdbx_strand_id
1 'polypeptide(L)'
;MSDQPADPPFEDAHFRRADESDDANFYVEARLVTHIDDAAIGALREHYSKFLPKQGRLLDLMSSWVSHYPDDLESERVAGLGMNADELAENPQLTEWVVHDLNADPVLPYGDGEFDVVTIAVSVQYLTRPLEVFREIGRVLRPGGGCIVSFSNRCFPTKAVWLWQGMGDDGHVQMVGAYFHYSGAFDPPQWHDISPAKGRSDPMYVVQSRTPAE
;
A
#
# COMPACT_ATOMS: atom_id res chain seq x y z
N MET A 1 -22.65 2.65 1.60
CA MET A 1 -22.06 3.04 0.31
C MET A 1 -22.97 2.55 -0.81
N SER A 2 -24.10 3.23 -1.06
CA SER A 2 -25.15 2.75 -1.99
C SER A 2 -25.36 3.67 -3.21
N ASP A 3 -24.36 4.46 -3.58
CA ASP A 3 -24.50 5.48 -4.65
C ASP A 3 -23.24 5.61 -5.53
N GLN A 4 -22.41 4.56 -5.58
CA GLN A 4 -21.27 4.53 -6.51
C GLN A 4 -21.72 4.06 -7.91
N PRO A 5 -21.20 4.66 -8.99
CA PRO A 5 -21.52 4.24 -10.35
C PRO A 5 -21.08 2.79 -10.59
N ALA A 6 -21.72 2.11 -11.54
CA ALA A 6 -21.38 0.72 -11.87
C ALA A 6 -19.98 0.58 -12.47
N ASP A 7 -19.56 1.57 -13.27
CA ASP A 7 -18.24 1.62 -13.88
C ASP A 7 -17.29 2.48 -13.04
N PRO A 8 -15.98 2.12 -12.97
CA PRO A 8 -14.99 2.92 -12.28
C PRO A 8 -14.92 4.33 -12.87
N PRO A 9 -15.02 5.40 -12.07
CA PRO A 9 -14.97 6.78 -12.55
C PRO A 9 -13.52 7.25 -12.81
N PHE A 10 -12.67 6.36 -13.33
CA PHE A 10 -11.27 6.65 -13.60
C PHE A 10 -11.03 6.84 -15.10
N GLU A 11 -10.33 7.92 -15.45
CA GLU A 11 -9.85 8.19 -16.79
C GLU A 11 -8.32 8.04 -16.80
N ASP A 12 -7.71 7.70 -17.94
CA ASP A 12 -6.25 7.57 -18.05
C ASP A 12 -5.51 8.83 -17.58
N ALA A 13 -6.10 10.01 -17.78
CA ALA A 13 -5.52 11.28 -17.35
C ALA A 13 -5.36 11.40 -15.82
N HIS A 14 -6.18 10.69 -15.04
CA HIS A 14 -6.09 10.66 -13.58
C HIS A 14 -4.80 9.99 -13.09
N PHE A 15 -4.26 9.05 -13.86
CA PHE A 15 -3.07 8.27 -13.51
C PHE A 15 -1.77 8.80 -14.11
N ARG A 16 -1.84 9.93 -14.84
CA ARG A 16 -0.65 10.66 -15.30
C ARG A 16 0.10 11.30 -14.13
N ARG A 17 1.36 11.62 -14.38
CA ARG A 17 2.31 12.19 -13.42
C ARG A 17 3.01 13.40 -14.02
N ALA A 18 3.62 14.23 -13.19
CA ALA A 18 4.43 15.33 -13.71
C ALA A 18 5.74 14.81 -14.33
N ASP A 19 6.29 13.73 -13.76
CA ASP A 19 7.45 13.01 -14.27
C ASP A 19 7.07 11.60 -14.73
N GLU A 20 6.87 11.46 -16.04
CA GLU A 20 6.58 10.19 -16.73
C GLU A 20 7.84 9.42 -17.14
N SER A 21 9.03 9.82 -16.68
CA SER A 21 10.22 9.00 -16.90
C SER A 21 10.03 7.62 -16.27
N ASP A 22 10.77 6.64 -16.78
CA ASP A 22 10.89 5.31 -16.18
C ASP A 22 11.18 5.42 -14.67
N ASP A 23 10.42 4.68 -13.86
CA ASP A 23 10.51 4.69 -12.40
C ASP A 23 11.81 4.06 -11.91
N ALA A 24 12.40 3.12 -12.66
CA ALA A 24 13.71 2.55 -12.35
C ALA A 24 14.79 3.63 -12.22
N ASN A 25 14.68 4.72 -12.98
CA ASN A 25 15.60 5.86 -12.87
C ASN A 25 15.43 6.62 -11.55
N PHE A 26 14.21 6.70 -11.03
CA PHE A 26 13.90 7.44 -9.79
C PHE A 26 14.30 6.65 -8.53
N TYR A 27 14.17 5.33 -8.59
CA TYR A 27 14.47 4.41 -7.49
C TYR A 27 15.90 3.86 -7.51
N VAL A 28 16.77 4.34 -8.42
CA VAL A 28 18.18 3.88 -8.49
C VAL A 28 18.98 4.20 -7.22
N GLU A 29 18.78 5.38 -6.65
CA GLU A 29 19.45 5.79 -5.42
C GLU A 29 18.62 5.38 -4.20
N ALA A 30 19.22 4.58 -3.32
CA ALA A 30 18.60 4.14 -2.08
C ALA A 30 18.38 5.33 -1.13
N ARG A 31 17.22 5.33 -0.47
CA ARG A 31 16.79 6.33 0.51
C ARG A 31 16.51 5.65 1.83
N LEU A 32 17.57 5.46 2.63
CA LEU A 32 17.50 4.90 3.97
C LEU A 32 17.01 5.94 5.00
N VAL A 33 15.84 6.51 4.74
CA VAL A 33 15.13 7.48 5.60
C VAL A 33 13.66 7.11 5.70
N THR A 34 13.00 7.53 6.79
CA THR A 34 11.55 7.43 6.89
C THR A 34 10.89 8.62 6.22
N HIS A 35 9.74 8.40 5.57
CA HIS A 35 9.01 9.45 4.84
C HIS A 35 7.90 10.13 5.67
N ILE A 36 7.74 9.69 6.91
CA ILE A 36 6.78 10.18 7.91
C ILE A 36 7.46 10.29 9.26
N ASP A 37 6.96 11.16 10.13
CA ASP A 37 7.50 11.34 11.47
C ASP A 37 7.25 10.14 12.42
N ASP A 38 8.02 10.11 13.51
CA ASP A 38 7.99 9.01 14.49
C ASP A 38 6.62 8.79 15.15
N ALA A 39 5.82 9.86 15.31
CA ALA A 39 4.50 9.74 15.90
C ALA A 39 3.53 9.05 14.94
N ALA A 40 3.58 9.39 13.66
CA ALA A 40 2.79 8.73 12.62
C ALA A 40 3.22 7.26 12.44
N ILE A 41 4.52 6.98 12.51
CA ILE A 41 5.05 5.60 12.54
C ILE A 41 4.51 4.84 13.76
N GLY A 42 4.52 5.47 14.93
CA GLY A 42 3.99 4.86 16.16
C GLY A 42 2.51 4.50 16.05
N ALA A 43 1.69 5.41 15.49
CA ALA A 43 0.27 5.15 15.25
C ALA A 43 0.05 4.01 14.25
N LEU A 44 0.81 3.99 13.15
CA LEU A 44 0.73 2.92 12.16
C LEU A 44 1.12 1.56 12.76
N ARG A 45 2.19 1.52 13.54
CA ARG A 45 2.63 0.30 14.25
C ARG A 45 1.57 -0.20 15.23
N GLU A 46 0.91 0.70 15.96
CA GLU A 46 -0.21 0.34 16.85
C GLU A 46 -1.43 -0.18 16.08
N HIS A 47 -1.67 0.34 14.87
CA HIS A 47 -2.71 -0.21 14.00
C HIS A 47 -2.33 -1.62 13.55
N TYR A 48 -1.12 -1.82 13.03
CA TYR A 48 -0.65 -3.14 12.59
C TYR A 48 -0.67 -4.20 13.69
N SER A 49 -0.34 -3.87 14.94
CA SER A 49 -0.39 -4.85 16.05
C SER A 49 -1.78 -5.43 16.31
N LYS A 50 -2.84 -4.74 15.87
CA LYS A 50 -4.23 -5.20 16.02
C LYS A 50 -4.71 -6.08 14.87
N PHE A 51 -4.10 -5.95 13.69
CA PHE A 51 -4.61 -6.55 12.45
C PHE A 51 -3.67 -7.56 11.80
N LEU A 52 -2.36 -7.48 12.06
CA LEU A 52 -1.41 -8.46 11.53
C LEU A 52 -1.50 -9.77 12.34
N PRO A 53 -1.68 -10.92 11.69
CA PRO A 53 -1.72 -12.21 12.37
C PRO A 53 -0.34 -12.60 12.90
N LYS A 54 -0.32 -13.19 14.09
CA LYS A 54 0.86 -13.92 14.56
C LYS A 54 1.07 -15.15 13.70
N GLN A 55 2.33 -15.45 13.40
CA GLN A 55 2.77 -16.59 12.59
C GLN A 55 2.11 -16.61 11.20
N GLY A 56 1.68 -15.45 10.68
CA GLY A 56 1.10 -15.34 9.34
C GLY A 56 2.17 -15.15 8.26
N ARG A 57 1.71 -15.28 7.01
CA ARG A 57 2.46 -14.98 5.78
C ARG A 57 2.04 -13.61 5.29
N LEU A 58 2.96 -12.65 5.32
CA LEU A 58 2.72 -11.25 4.99
C LEU A 58 3.42 -10.87 3.70
N LEU A 59 2.79 -9.99 2.91
CA LEU A 59 3.41 -9.31 1.77
C LEU A 59 3.43 -7.81 2.06
N ASP A 60 4.63 -7.26 2.25
CA ASP A 60 4.86 -5.81 2.28
C ASP A 60 5.06 -5.32 0.84
N LEU A 61 4.03 -4.68 0.29
CA LEU A 61 3.97 -4.27 -1.11
C LEU A 61 4.36 -2.81 -1.26
N MET A 62 5.19 -2.52 -2.26
CA MET A 62 5.87 -1.24 -2.43
C MET A 62 6.80 -0.93 -1.24
N SER A 63 7.47 -1.99 -0.75
CA SER A 63 8.35 -1.97 0.41
C SER A 63 9.67 -1.23 0.13
N SER A 64 10.34 -0.89 1.23
CA SER A 64 11.63 -0.23 1.29
C SER A 64 12.42 -0.83 2.48
N TRP A 65 13.31 -0.06 3.09
CA TRP A 65 14.17 -0.48 4.20
C TRP A 65 13.46 -0.60 5.56
N VAL A 66 12.18 -0.25 5.64
CA VAL A 66 11.37 -0.41 6.86
C VAL A 66 9.90 -0.63 6.51
N SER A 67 9.28 -1.66 7.11
CA SER A 67 7.86 -2.00 6.92
C SER A 67 6.93 -1.35 7.95
N HIS A 68 7.49 -0.75 9.00
CA HIS A 68 6.77 -0.17 10.15
C HIS A 68 5.94 -1.17 10.96
N TYR A 69 6.23 -2.47 10.85
CA TYR A 69 5.54 -3.47 11.66
C TYR A 69 5.95 -3.40 13.14
N PRO A 70 5.15 -3.97 14.06
CA PRO A 70 5.54 -4.12 15.45
C PRO A 70 6.89 -4.83 15.59
N ASP A 71 7.74 -4.34 16.49
CA ASP A 71 9.09 -4.91 16.68
C ASP A 71 9.03 -6.33 17.27
N ASP A 72 7.91 -6.69 17.91
CA ASP A 72 7.60 -8.00 18.47
C ASP A 72 6.72 -8.86 17.55
N LEU A 73 6.54 -8.47 16.29
CA LEU A 73 5.79 -9.26 15.32
C LEU A 73 6.52 -10.58 15.06
N GLU A 74 5.89 -11.68 15.46
CA GLU A 74 6.29 -13.01 15.05
C GLU A 74 5.46 -13.40 13.81
N SER A 75 6.09 -13.51 12.64
CA SER A 75 5.47 -13.96 11.40
C SER A 75 6.20 -15.18 10.85
N GLU A 76 5.47 -16.07 10.17
CA GLU A 76 6.08 -17.23 9.49
C GLU A 76 6.92 -16.75 8.29
N ARG A 77 6.40 -15.74 7.59
CA ARG A 77 7.01 -15.17 6.39
C ARG A 77 6.64 -13.71 6.25
N VAL A 78 7.61 -12.91 5.82
CA VAL A 78 7.40 -11.52 5.41
C VAL A 78 8.13 -11.31 4.09
N ALA A 79 7.38 -11.36 2.99
CA ALA A 79 7.92 -11.05 1.67
C ALA A 79 7.83 -9.54 1.42
N GLY A 80 8.92 -8.91 0.99
CA GLY A 80 8.90 -7.53 0.53
C GLY A 80 8.94 -7.45 -1.00
N LEU A 81 8.15 -6.57 -1.59
CA LEU A 81 8.24 -6.24 -3.01
C LEU A 81 8.42 -4.74 -3.14
N GLY A 82 9.53 -4.30 -3.73
CA GLY A 82 9.88 -2.89 -3.86
C GLY A 82 10.70 -2.60 -5.11
N MET A 83 11.19 -1.36 -5.23
CA MET A 83 11.90 -0.89 -6.43
C MET A 83 13.41 -0.74 -6.24
N ASN A 84 13.92 -0.84 -5.02
CA ASN A 84 15.33 -0.67 -4.72
C ASN A 84 15.86 -1.87 -3.92
N ALA A 85 16.84 -2.59 -4.49
CA ALA A 85 17.41 -3.78 -3.87
C ALA A 85 18.15 -3.50 -2.56
N ASP A 86 18.86 -2.36 -2.48
CA ASP A 86 19.63 -1.99 -1.29
C ASP A 86 18.69 -1.64 -0.13
N GLU A 87 17.60 -0.90 -0.40
CA GLU A 87 16.56 -0.64 0.60
C GLU A 87 15.94 -1.95 1.10
N LEU A 88 15.52 -2.85 0.20
CA LEU A 88 14.93 -4.13 0.58
C LEU A 88 15.89 -5.01 1.40
N ALA A 89 17.18 -5.01 1.05
CA ALA A 89 18.20 -5.77 1.76
C ALA A 89 18.48 -5.23 3.18
N GLU A 90 18.29 -3.94 3.41
CA GLU A 90 18.44 -3.29 4.72
C GLU A 90 17.20 -3.42 5.62
N ASN A 91 16.09 -3.97 5.12
CA ASN A 91 14.87 -4.14 5.92
C ASN A 91 14.95 -5.37 6.83
N PRO A 92 15.10 -5.20 8.16
CA PRO A 92 15.29 -6.32 9.08
C PRO A 92 14.00 -7.13 9.31
N GLN A 93 12.85 -6.64 8.86
CA GLN A 93 11.55 -7.29 9.05
C GLN A 93 11.19 -8.24 7.90
N LEU A 94 11.94 -8.21 6.79
CA LEU A 94 11.72 -9.08 5.63
C LEU A 94 12.44 -10.42 5.79
N THR A 95 11.75 -11.51 5.46
CA THR A 95 12.36 -12.84 5.33
C THR A 95 12.87 -13.12 3.92
N GLU A 96 12.28 -12.45 2.92
CA GLU A 96 12.67 -12.49 1.52
C GLU A 96 12.21 -11.21 0.83
N TRP A 97 12.77 -10.91 -0.35
CA TRP A 97 12.35 -9.77 -1.14
C TRP A 97 12.54 -9.96 -2.64
N VAL A 98 11.78 -9.18 -3.41
CA VAL A 98 11.87 -9.11 -4.87
C VAL A 98 11.84 -7.65 -5.34
N VAL A 99 12.69 -7.32 -6.31
CA VAL A 99 12.63 -6.03 -7.02
C VAL A 99 11.67 -6.17 -8.17
N HIS A 100 10.60 -5.37 -8.18
CA HIS A 100 9.53 -5.48 -9.18
C HIS A 100 8.80 -4.16 -9.38
N ASP A 101 8.65 -3.75 -10.64
CA ASP A 101 7.94 -2.53 -11.03
C ASP A 101 6.47 -2.82 -11.35
N LEU A 102 5.59 -2.48 -10.41
CA LEU A 102 4.14 -2.66 -10.56
C LEU A 102 3.50 -1.75 -11.62
N ASN A 103 4.14 -0.63 -11.97
CA ASN A 103 3.65 0.27 -13.01
C ASN A 103 3.97 -0.29 -14.40
N ALA A 104 5.12 -0.96 -14.54
CA ALA A 104 5.48 -1.68 -15.77
C ALA A 104 4.71 -3.01 -15.90
N ASP A 105 4.71 -3.82 -14.84
CA ASP A 105 4.04 -5.12 -14.79
C ASP A 105 3.25 -5.28 -13.47
N PRO A 106 1.91 -5.18 -13.47
CA PRO A 106 1.12 -5.27 -12.25
C PRO A 106 0.99 -6.70 -11.72
N VAL A 107 1.43 -7.72 -12.47
CA VAL A 107 1.34 -9.13 -12.07
C VAL A 107 2.30 -9.40 -10.91
N LEU A 108 1.76 -9.90 -9.80
CA LEU A 108 2.57 -10.22 -8.64
C LEU A 108 3.27 -11.58 -8.82
N PRO A 109 4.58 -11.70 -8.55
CA PRO A 109 5.35 -12.93 -8.76
C PRO A 109 5.12 -13.99 -7.67
N TYR A 110 3.87 -14.14 -7.23
CA TYR A 110 3.43 -15.03 -6.15
C TYR A 110 2.25 -15.88 -6.59
N GLY A 111 2.06 -17.03 -5.95
CA GLY A 111 0.94 -17.93 -6.17
C GLY A 111 -0.38 -17.42 -5.60
N ASP A 112 -1.46 -18.05 -6.03
CA ASP A 112 -2.81 -17.75 -5.54
C ASP A 112 -2.93 -18.14 -4.06
N GLY A 113 -3.53 -17.28 -3.24
CA GLY A 113 -3.80 -17.57 -1.84
C GLY A 113 -2.56 -17.76 -0.95
N GLU A 114 -1.41 -17.21 -1.35
CA GLU A 114 -0.13 -17.41 -0.67
C GLU A 114 0.02 -16.61 0.64
N PHE A 115 -0.70 -15.48 0.76
CA PHE A 115 -0.58 -14.56 1.89
C PHE A 115 -1.86 -14.43 2.72
N ASP A 116 -1.68 -14.18 4.01
CA ASP A 116 -2.75 -13.86 4.96
C ASP A 116 -3.09 -12.37 4.96
N VAL A 117 -2.06 -11.52 4.86
CA VAL A 117 -2.22 -10.06 4.81
C VAL A 117 -1.22 -9.44 3.81
N VAL A 118 -1.70 -8.48 3.03
CA VAL A 118 -0.89 -7.58 2.20
C VAL A 118 -0.95 -6.18 2.81
N THR A 119 0.18 -5.50 2.96
CA THR A 119 0.24 -4.11 3.37
C THR A 119 0.83 -3.23 2.27
N ILE A 120 0.36 -1.99 2.17
CA ILE A 120 1.00 -0.93 1.38
C ILE A 120 1.15 0.27 2.31
N ALA A 121 2.38 0.60 2.68
CA ALA A 121 2.66 1.75 3.55
C ALA A 121 3.17 2.94 2.73
N VAL A 122 2.48 4.08 2.83
CA VAL A 122 2.88 5.40 2.30
C VAL A 122 3.31 5.41 0.82
N SER A 123 2.74 4.53 0.01
CA SER A 123 3.19 4.31 -1.38
C SER A 123 2.08 4.23 -2.43
N VAL A 124 0.82 4.04 -2.05
CA VAL A 124 -0.31 3.84 -3.00
C VAL A 124 -0.47 4.98 -4.02
N GLN A 125 -0.06 6.20 -3.64
CA GLN A 125 -0.13 7.41 -4.47
C GLN A 125 0.70 7.36 -5.76
N TYR A 126 1.59 6.37 -5.90
CA TYR A 126 2.48 6.21 -7.06
C TYR A 126 1.99 5.18 -8.09
N LEU A 127 0.88 4.49 -7.83
CA LEU A 127 0.33 3.48 -8.74
C LEU A 127 -0.39 4.12 -9.93
N THR A 128 0.05 3.80 -11.13
CA THR A 128 -0.57 4.20 -12.40
C THR A 128 -1.59 3.19 -12.91
N ARG A 129 -1.55 1.95 -12.42
CA ARG A 129 -2.46 0.84 -12.78
C ARG A 129 -3.13 0.21 -11.54
N PRO A 130 -3.75 1.01 -10.64
CA PRO A 130 -4.15 0.52 -9.32
C PRO A 130 -5.21 -0.58 -9.37
N LEU A 131 -6.15 -0.55 -10.31
CA LEU A 131 -7.17 -1.60 -10.40
C LEU A 131 -6.59 -2.98 -10.77
N GLU A 132 -5.53 -3.01 -11.56
CA GLU A 132 -4.85 -4.26 -11.92
C GLU A 132 -4.03 -4.78 -10.74
N VAL A 133 -3.29 -3.89 -10.07
CA VAL A 133 -2.53 -4.22 -8.86
C VAL A 133 -3.46 -4.73 -7.75
N PHE A 134 -4.60 -4.09 -7.51
CA PHE A 134 -5.55 -4.53 -6.48
C PHE A 134 -6.20 -5.88 -6.82
N ARG A 135 -6.45 -6.19 -8.10
CA ARG A 135 -6.88 -7.55 -8.49
C ARG A 135 -5.82 -8.59 -8.16
N GLU A 136 -4.55 -8.29 -8.44
CA GLU A 136 -3.43 -9.17 -8.13
C GLU A 136 -3.22 -9.32 -6.62
N ILE A 137 -3.38 -8.25 -5.83
CA ILE A 137 -3.41 -8.33 -4.36
C ILE A 137 -4.50 -9.31 -3.92
N GLY A 138 -5.71 -9.21 -4.48
CA GLY A 138 -6.79 -10.13 -4.18
C GLY A 138 -6.49 -11.59 -4.57
N ARG A 139 -5.78 -11.81 -5.69
CA ARG A 139 -5.36 -13.15 -6.14
C ARG A 139 -4.37 -13.81 -5.18
N VAL A 140 -3.36 -13.06 -4.73
CA VAL A 140 -2.30 -13.61 -3.86
C VAL A 140 -2.75 -13.74 -2.39
N LEU A 141 -3.86 -13.12 -2.02
CA LEU A 141 -4.49 -13.28 -0.72
C LEU A 141 -5.34 -14.54 -0.68
N ARG A 142 -5.26 -15.30 0.42
CA ARG A 142 -6.20 -16.41 0.67
C ARG A 142 -7.63 -15.87 0.86
N PRO A 143 -8.69 -16.69 0.70
CA PRO A 143 -10.04 -16.28 1.09
C PRO A 143 -10.11 -15.75 2.53
N GLY A 144 -10.82 -14.64 2.73
CA GLY A 144 -10.82 -13.89 4.00
C GLY A 144 -9.51 -13.17 4.36
N GLY A 145 -8.48 -13.21 3.51
CA GLY A 145 -7.20 -12.51 3.66
C GLY A 145 -7.37 -10.99 3.65
N GLY A 146 -6.49 -10.28 4.36
CA GLY A 146 -6.59 -8.83 4.56
C GLY A 146 -5.70 -8.03 3.64
N CYS A 147 -6.14 -6.85 3.22
CA CYS A 147 -5.27 -5.85 2.63
C CYS A 147 -5.40 -4.53 3.41
N ILE A 148 -4.26 -3.96 3.82
CA ILE A 148 -4.19 -2.72 4.60
C ILE A 148 -3.35 -1.71 3.84
N VAL A 149 -3.98 -0.64 3.36
CA VAL A 149 -3.32 0.47 2.70
C VAL A 149 -3.27 1.65 3.66
N SER A 150 -2.06 2.05 4.05
CA SER A 150 -1.82 3.20 4.92
C SER A 150 -1.12 4.31 4.14
N PHE A 151 -1.51 5.56 4.40
CA PHE A 151 -0.91 6.70 3.72
C PHE A 151 -0.94 7.98 4.57
N SER A 152 -0.01 8.87 4.24
CA SER A 152 0.06 10.25 4.71
C SER A 152 -0.08 11.18 3.51
N ASN A 153 -0.16 12.50 3.75
CA ASN A 153 -0.12 13.50 2.68
C ASN A 153 1.32 13.80 2.20
N ARG A 154 2.33 13.15 2.79
CA ARG A 154 3.73 13.19 2.33
C ARG A 154 3.91 12.33 1.09
N CYS A 155 4.42 12.94 0.02
CA CYS A 155 4.75 12.22 -1.20
C CYS A 155 5.85 12.93 -1.99
N PHE A 156 6.39 12.25 -3.00
CA PHE A 156 7.18 12.87 -4.06
C PHE A 156 6.23 13.46 -5.12
N PRO A 157 6.05 14.79 -5.19
CA PRO A 157 4.96 15.37 -5.99
C PRO A 157 5.09 15.09 -7.49
N THR A 158 6.31 14.90 -7.98
CA THR A 158 6.56 14.62 -9.39
C THR A 158 6.12 13.22 -9.81
N LYS A 159 6.12 12.26 -8.88
CA LYS A 159 5.80 10.84 -9.13
C LYS A 159 4.42 10.43 -8.63
N ALA A 160 3.76 11.21 -7.78
CA ALA A 160 2.38 10.93 -7.41
C ALA A 160 1.43 11.25 -8.57
N VAL A 161 0.41 10.40 -8.76
CA VAL A 161 -0.56 10.55 -9.85
C VAL A 161 -1.41 11.82 -9.70
N TRP A 162 -1.87 12.38 -10.82
CA TRP A 162 -2.65 13.63 -10.83
C TRP A 162 -3.92 13.55 -10.00
N LEU A 163 -4.56 12.37 -9.96
CA LEU A 163 -5.72 12.14 -9.08
C LEU A 163 -5.38 12.40 -7.61
N TRP A 164 -4.22 11.91 -7.16
CA TRP A 164 -3.74 12.14 -5.80
C TRP A 164 -3.45 13.62 -5.56
N GLN A 165 -2.72 14.26 -6.48
CA GLN A 165 -2.34 15.67 -6.39
C GLN A 165 -3.55 16.62 -6.34
N GLY A 166 -4.66 16.23 -7.00
CA GLY A 166 -5.90 17.00 -7.04
C GLY A 166 -6.83 16.82 -5.84
N MET A 167 -6.46 15.98 -4.86
CA MET A 167 -7.32 15.61 -3.74
C MET A 167 -6.71 16.00 -2.39
N GLY A 168 -7.59 16.29 -1.42
CA GLY A 168 -7.23 16.29 0.00
C GLY A 168 -7.43 14.92 0.64
N ASP A 169 -7.13 14.81 1.93
CA ASP A 169 -7.10 13.54 2.66
C ASP A 169 -8.40 12.71 2.55
N ASP A 170 -9.57 13.35 2.68
CA ASP A 170 -10.87 12.68 2.50
C ASP A 170 -11.04 12.12 1.07
N GLY A 171 -10.49 12.83 0.08
CA GLY A 171 -10.47 12.39 -1.32
C GLY A 171 -9.54 11.20 -1.52
N HIS A 172 -8.38 11.18 -0.87
CA HIS A 172 -7.46 10.04 -0.89
C HIS A 172 -8.10 8.78 -0.29
N VAL A 173 -8.82 8.92 0.83
CA VAL A 173 -9.59 7.81 1.42
C VAL A 173 -10.62 7.26 0.42
N GLN A 174 -11.37 8.14 -0.25
CA GLN A 174 -12.35 7.73 -1.26
C GLN A 174 -11.69 7.08 -2.48
N MET A 175 -10.56 7.60 -2.94
CA MET A 175 -9.77 7.08 -4.05
C MET A 175 -9.28 5.66 -3.76
N VAL A 176 -8.68 5.41 -2.60
CA VAL A 176 -8.22 4.07 -2.20
C VAL A 176 -9.40 3.12 -1.99
N GLY A 177 -10.49 3.61 -1.37
CA GLY A 177 -11.73 2.84 -1.24
C GLY A 177 -12.33 2.44 -2.60
N ALA A 178 -12.23 3.30 -3.60
CA ALA A 178 -12.63 3.01 -4.97
C ALA A 178 -11.72 1.95 -5.62
N TYR A 179 -10.42 1.91 -5.32
CA TYR A 179 -9.54 0.81 -5.79
C TYR A 179 -9.98 -0.54 -5.24
N PHE A 180 -10.26 -0.62 -3.94
CA PHE A 180 -10.83 -1.82 -3.34
C PHE A 180 -12.13 -2.24 -4.04
N HIS A 181 -13.08 -1.31 -4.16
CA HIS A 181 -14.39 -1.58 -4.74
C HIS A 181 -14.32 -2.02 -6.21
N TYR A 182 -13.67 -1.24 -7.08
CA TYR A 182 -13.68 -1.49 -8.53
C TYR A 182 -12.65 -2.52 -8.99
N SER A 183 -11.75 -2.98 -8.12
CA SER A 183 -10.95 -4.17 -8.41
C SER A 183 -11.84 -5.41 -8.56
N GLY A 184 -12.96 -5.47 -7.82
CA GLY A 184 -13.86 -6.62 -7.76
C GLY A 184 -13.33 -7.78 -6.90
N ALA A 185 -12.20 -7.61 -6.21
CA ALA A 185 -11.54 -8.68 -5.47
C ALA A 185 -11.78 -8.64 -3.95
N PHE A 186 -12.44 -7.61 -3.44
CA PHE A 186 -12.59 -7.36 -2.00
C PHE A 186 -14.03 -7.07 -1.60
N ASP A 187 -14.32 -7.34 -0.33
CA ASP A 187 -15.49 -6.84 0.37
C ASP A 187 -15.49 -5.30 0.46
N PRO A 188 -16.61 -4.67 0.85
CA PRO A 188 -16.64 -3.23 1.06
C PRO A 188 -15.56 -2.74 2.05
N PRO A 189 -14.70 -1.78 1.65
CA PRO A 189 -13.59 -1.34 2.48
C PRO A 189 -14.06 -0.52 3.68
N GLN A 190 -13.25 -0.54 4.73
CA GLN A 190 -13.36 0.32 5.90
C GLN A 190 -12.16 1.27 5.95
N TRP A 191 -12.32 2.41 6.61
CA TRP A 191 -11.22 3.36 6.78
C TRP A 191 -11.15 3.92 8.20
N HIS A 192 -9.94 4.34 8.58
CA HIS A 192 -9.63 4.89 9.89
C HIS A 192 -8.69 6.09 9.73
N ASP A 193 -8.98 7.19 10.41
CA ASP A 193 -8.01 8.25 10.68
C ASP A 193 -7.27 7.88 11.97
N ILE A 194 -6.00 7.49 11.83
CA ILE A 194 -5.11 7.13 12.93
C ILE A 194 -4.08 8.23 13.22
N SER A 195 -4.34 9.47 12.77
CA SER A 195 -3.43 10.59 12.95
C SER A 195 -3.17 10.85 14.45
N PRO A 196 -1.91 10.82 14.92
CA PRO A 196 -1.59 10.86 16.35
C PRO A 196 -1.81 12.24 16.98
N ALA A 197 -1.52 13.31 16.24
CA ALA A 197 -1.69 14.69 16.70
C ALA A 197 -1.94 15.63 15.52
N LYS A 198 -3.21 15.85 15.19
CA LYS A 198 -3.62 16.69 14.05
C LYS A 198 -2.95 18.07 14.09
N GLY A 199 -2.25 18.42 13.01
CA GLY A 199 -1.54 19.70 12.86
C GLY A 199 -0.18 19.80 13.57
N ARG A 200 0.27 18.74 14.24
CA ARG A 200 1.59 18.69 14.92
C ARG A 200 2.45 17.49 14.52
N SER A 201 1.83 16.51 13.86
CA SER A 201 2.46 15.33 13.28
C SER A 201 1.84 15.08 11.91
N ASP A 202 2.55 14.33 11.08
CA ASP A 202 2.07 13.88 9.78
C ASP A 202 0.74 13.13 9.95
N PRO A 203 -0.27 13.43 9.11
CA PRO A 203 -1.52 12.70 9.18
C PRO A 203 -1.30 11.26 8.74
N MET A 204 -2.15 10.35 9.24
CA MET A 204 -2.05 8.95 8.90
C MET A 204 -3.44 8.34 8.77
N TYR A 205 -3.74 7.83 7.59
CA TYR A 205 -5.01 7.21 7.26
C TYR A 205 -4.78 5.76 6.87
N VAL A 206 -5.76 4.93 7.17
CA VAL A 206 -5.79 3.53 6.75
C VAL A 206 -7.08 3.27 6.02
N VAL A 207 -6.99 2.64 4.86
CA VAL A 207 -8.12 2.01 4.17
C VAL A 207 -7.81 0.52 4.06
N GLN A 208 -8.72 -0.32 4.51
CA GLN A 208 -8.50 -1.76 4.58
C GLN A 208 -9.75 -2.54 4.19
N SER A 209 -9.53 -3.69 3.58
CA SER A 209 -10.59 -4.64 3.24
C SER A 209 -10.08 -6.07 3.34
N ARG A 210 -10.98 -7.03 3.08
CA ARG A 210 -10.67 -8.44 2.97
C ARG A 210 -11.18 -8.99 1.64
N THR A 211 -10.50 -9.99 1.12
CA THR A 211 -11.09 -10.84 0.07
C THR A 211 -12.31 -11.57 0.66
N PRO A 212 -13.37 -11.83 -0.12
CA PRO A 212 -14.53 -12.58 0.36
C PRO A 212 -14.12 -13.89 1.07
N ALA A 213 -14.79 -14.21 2.17
CA ALA A 213 -14.72 -15.55 2.74
C ALA A 213 -15.46 -16.53 1.82
N GLU A 214 -14.96 -17.76 1.69
CA GLU A 214 -15.68 -18.84 0.99
C GLU A 214 -17.10 -19.07 1.53
#